data_AF-A0A183TKH2-F1
#
_entry.id   AF-A0A183TKH2-F1
#
_cell.length_a   1.000
_cell.length_b   1.000
_cell.length_c   1.000
_cell.angle_alpha   90.00
_cell.angle_beta   90.00
_cell.angle_gamma   90.00
#
_symmetry.space_group_name_H-M   'P 1'
#
loop_
_entity.id
_entity.type
_entity.pdbx_description
1 polymer ?
#
loop_
_entity_poly.entity_id
_entity_poly.type
_entity_poly.pdbx_seq_one_letter_code
_entity_poly.pdbx_strand_id
1 'polypeptide(L)'
;MRSCKPNGAWQHIRIFLVEAFAAGFVLFPCYLLQPTDKNAPLYGAICAGCSVFCAIWIAFPVSGAHINPMVTLAALLTRRINLLQSLLYWSAEFTGSMIGLVLGKYLGPSTSSEFAGMSLPSQDINDYQATVVEMLATFTLVVTALAALDEHRPQGWRLETPMVLPTTLMALFFVNILTTVS
;
A
#
# COMPACT_ATOMS: atom_id res chain seq x y z
N MET A 1 23.39 9.43 -3.28
CA MET A 1 23.56 7.96 -3.31
C MET A 1 24.44 7.60 -4.50
N ARG A 2 25.65 7.08 -4.26
CA ARG A 2 26.65 6.82 -5.32
C ARG A 2 26.39 5.48 -6.01
N SER A 3 26.20 5.58 -7.33
CA SER A 3 26.57 4.66 -8.41
C SER A 3 27.09 3.26 -8.05
N CYS A 4 26.19 2.28 -8.14
CA CYS A 4 26.37 1.04 -8.91
C CYS A 4 25.03 0.82 -9.61
N LYS A 5 24.89 1.17 -10.90
CA LYS A 5 23.70 0.77 -11.67
C LYS A 5 23.77 -0.75 -11.85
N PRO A 6 22.93 -1.56 -11.18
CA PRO A 6 22.85 -2.97 -11.50
C PRO A 6 22.29 -3.06 -12.93
N ASN A 7 22.92 -3.86 -13.78
CA ASN A 7 22.57 -4.06 -15.18
C ASN A 7 21.05 -4.07 -15.42
N GLY A 8 20.60 -3.35 -16.46
CA GLY A 8 19.22 -2.88 -16.64
C GLY A 8 18.11 -3.89 -16.30
N ALA A 9 18.26 -5.17 -16.67
CA ALA A 9 17.25 -6.20 -16.40
C ALA A 9 17.16 -6.64 -14.93
N TRP A 10 18.30 -6.79 -14.23
CA TRP A 10 18.32 -7.28 -12.84
C TRP A 10 17.64 -6.29 -11.88
N GLN A 11 17.82 -5.00 -12.12
CA GLN A 11 17.13 -3.97 -11.34
C GLN A 11 15.61 -4.04 -11.52
N HIS A 12 15.13 -4.23 -12.76
CA HIS A 12 13.71 -4.40 -13.03
C HIS A 12 13.12 -5.65 -12.36
N ILE A 13 13.85 -6.77 -12.39
CA ILE A 13 13.44 -8.00 -11.70
C ILE A 13 13.34 -7.76 -10.18
N ARG A 14 14.32 -7.09 -9.58
CA ARG A 14 14.30 -6.77 -8.14
C ARG A 14 13.12 -5.90 -7.77
N ILE A 15 12.83 -4.87 -8.56
CA ILE A 15 11.67 -3.99 -8.36
C ILE A 15 10.39 -4.82 -8.41
N PHE A 16 10.23 -5.64 -9.45
CA PHE A 16 9.04 -6.48 -9.61
C PHE A 16 8.82 -7.41 -8.43
N LEU A 17 9.84 -8.14 -8.00
CA LEU A 17 9.73 -9.10 -6.89
C LEU A 17 9.40 -8.42 -5.57
N VAL A 18 10.02 -7.28 -5.30
CA VAL A 18 9.83 -6.55 -4.05
C VAL A 18 8.46 -5.88 -4.00
N GLU A 19 8.01 -5.26 -5.09
CA GLU A 19 6.67 -4.67 -5.18
C GLU A 19 5.58 -5.73 -5.11
N ALA A 20 5.76 -6.89 -5.77
CA ALA A 20 4.82 -7.99 -5.68
C ALA A 20 4.73 -8.56 -4.26
N PHE A 21 5.88 -8.78 -3.60
CA PHE A 21 5.90 -9.23 -2.21
C PHE A 21 5.21 -8.22 -1.29
N ALA A 22 5.55 -6.93 -1.41
CA ALA A 22 5.02 -5.88 -0.56
C ALA A 22 3.51 -5.69 -0.76
N ALA A 23 3.02 -5.67 -1.99
CA ALA A 23 1.59 -5.59 -2.30
C ALA A 23 0.81 -6.79 -1.76
N GLY A 24 1.34 -8.01 -1.91
CA GLY A 24 0.74 -9.22 -1.34
C GLY A 24 0.73 -9.23 0.19
N PHE A 25 1.82 -8.76 0.82
CA PHE A 25 1.97 -8.69 2.27
C PHE A 25 0.98 -7.71 2.91
N VAL A 26 0.63 -6.60 2.23
CA VAL A 26 -0.35 -5.64 2.74
C VAL A 26 -1.74 -6.27 2.87
N LEU A 27 -2.14 -7.10 1.92
CA LEU A 27 -3.46 -7.75 1.91
C LEU A 27 -3.52 -8.98 2.81
N PHE A 28 -2.43 -9.73 2.98
CA PHE A 28 -2.45 -10.99 3.74
C PHE A 28 -3.10 -10.92 5.14
N PRO A 29 -2.86 -9.89 5.98
CA PRO A 29 -3.47 -9.78 7.31
C PRO A 29 -4.99 -9.63 7.31
N CYS A 30 -5.61 -9.14 6.24
CA CYS A 30 -7.07 -8.95 6.21
C CYS A 30 -7.84 -10.28 6.29
N TYR A 31 -7.22 -11.40 5.89
CA TYR A 31 -7.81 -12.75 6.00
C TYR A 31 -7.56 -13.44 7.34
N LEU A 32 -6.59 -12.97 8.12
CA LEU A 32 -6.29 -13.53 9.44
C LEU A 32 -7.17 -12.93 10.55
N LEU A 33 -7.85 -11.83 10.25
CA LEU A 33 -8.73 -11.13 11.18
C LEU A 33 -10.12 -11.79 11.19
N GLN A 34 -10.60 -12.09 12.39
CA GLN A 34 -11.93 -12.68 12.57
C GLN A 34 -12.96 -11.56 12.78
N PRO A 35 -14.04 -11.49 11.97
CA PRO A 35 -15.03 -10.42 12.04
C PRO A 35 -15.99 -10.52 13.24
N THR A 36 -15.86 -11.55 14.10
CA THR A 36 -16.79 -11.83 15.20
C THR A 36 -16.62 -10.97 16.45
N ASP A 37 -15.52 -10.23 16.57
CA ASP A 37 -15.27 -9.37 17.73
C ASP A 37 -15.81 -7.96 17.53
N LYS A 38 -16.42 -7.38 18.58
CA LYS A 38 -16.88 -5.97 18.57
C LYS A 38 -15.76 -4.96 18.24
N ASN A 39 -14.51 -5.32 18.51
CA ASN A 39 -13.33 -4.51 18.25
C ASN A 39 -12.62 -4.87 16.93
N ALA A 40 -13.20 -5.77 16.11
CA ALA A 40 -12.62 -6.21 14.85
C ALA A 40 -12.22 -5.06 13.90
N PRO A 41 -13.00 -3.95 13.76
CA PRO A 41 -12.59 -2.82 12.93
C PRO A 41 -11.29 -2.15 13.42
N LEU A 42 -11.12 -2.04 14.74
CA LEU A 42 -9.92 -1.45 15.34
C LEU A 42 -8.69 -2.33 15.09
N TYR A 43 -8.79 -3.63 15.36
CA TYR A 43 -7.70 -4.56 15.10
C TYR A 43 -7.36 -4.63 13.61
N GLY A 44 -8.38 -4.56 12.75
CA GLY A 44 -8.20 -4.51 11.31
C GLY A 44 -7.43 -3.29 10.83
N ALA A 45 -7.79 -2.12 11.32
CA ALA A 45 -7.06 -0.89 11.01
C ALA A 45 -5.60 -0.94 11.48
N ILE A 46 -5.33 -1.46 12.69
CA ILE A 46 -3.95 -1.58 13.21
C ILE A 46 -3.14 -2.56 12.38
N CYS A 47 -3.67 -3.76 12.10
CA CYS A 47 -2.98 -4.78 11.33
C CYS A 47 -2.66 -4.31 9.91
N ALA A 48 -3.61 -3.65 9.25
CA ALA A 48 -3.41 -3.10 7.91
C ALA A 48 -2.42 -1.92 7.89
N GLY A 49 -2.49 -1.02 8.87
CA GLY A 49 -1.50 0.05 9.01
C GLY A 49 -0.09 -0.50 9.21
N CYS A 50 0.06 -1.46 10.14
CA CYS A 50 1.35 -2.10 10.42
C CYS A 50 1.88 -2.92 9.24
N SER A 51 1.01 -3.56 8.45
CA SER A 51 1.45 -4.30 7.27
C SER A 51 2.00 -3.37 6.19
N VAL A 52 1.32 -2.23 5.96
CA VAL A 52 1.81 -1.16 5.08
C VAL A 52 3.14 -0.60 5.58
N PHE A 53 3.27 -0.35 6.89
CA PHE A 53 4.53 0.09 7.50
C PHE A 53 5.68 -0.86 7.14
N CYS A 54 5.52 -2.15 7.44
CA CYS A 54 6.54 -3.17 7.20
C CYS A 54 6.84 -3.33 5.71
N ALA A 55 5.80 -3.35 4.87
CA ALA A 55 5.92 -3.44 3.42
C ALA A 55 6.77 -2.30 2.85
N ILE A 56 6.47 -1.05 3.25
CA ILE A 56 7.25 0.12 2.83
C ILE A 56 8.66 0.02 3.38
N TRP A 57 8.85 -0.29 4.66
CA TRP A 57 10.18 -0.38 5.25
C TRP A 57 11.09 -1.36 4.51
N ILE A 58 10.54 -2.50 4.06
CA ILE A 58 11.26 -3.52 3.30
C ILE A 58 11.48 -3.07 1.84
N ALA A 59 10.45 -2.56 1.17
CA ALA A 59 10.47 -2.31 -0.27
C ALA A 59 11.14 -1.00 -0.66
N PHE A 60 11.06 0.00 0.22
CA PHE A 60 11.45 1.37 -0.08
C PHE A 60 12.89 1.52 -0.59
N PRO A 61 13.91 0.85 -0.03
CA PRO A 61 15.29 0.97 -0.52
C PRO A 61 15.53 0.41 -1.94
N VAL A 62 14.61 -0.42 -2.45
CA VAL A 62 14.77 -1.12 -3.72
C VAL A 62 13.91 -0.50 -4.82
N SER A 63 12.62 -0.29 -4.53
CA SER A 63 11.62 0.13 -5.51
C SER A 63 11.01 1.50 -5.20
N GLY A 64 11.26 2.07 -4.02
CA GLY A 64 10.52 3.25 -3.55
C GLY A 64 9.15 2.91 -2.96
N ALA A 65 8.81 1.61 -2.86
CA ALA A 65 7.59 1.09 -2.24
C ALA A 65 6.31 1.78 -2.75
N HIS A 66 6.04 1.67 -4.04
CA HIS A 66 4.83 2.24 -4.61
C HIS A 66 3.59 1.50 -4.10
N ILE A 67 3.60 0.16 -4.16
CA ILE A 67 2.63 -0.79 -3.61
C ILE A 67 1.16 -0.47 -3.92
N ASN A 68 0.92 0.43 -4.87
CA ASN A 68 -0.36 1.06 -5.13
C ASN A 68 -0.33 1.68 -6.54
N PRO A 69 -1.26 1.28 -7.42
CA PRO A 69 -1.33 1.79 -8.79
C PRO A 69 -1.44 3.32 -8.89
N MET A 70 -2.10 3.98 -7.93
CA MET A 70 -2.26 5.44 -7.90
C MET A 70 -0.98 6.16 -7.50
N VAL A 71 -0.15 5.56 -6.64
CA VAL A 71 1.19 6.08 -6.32
C VAL A 71 2.11 5.93 -7.53
N THR A 72 2.07 4.78 -8.19
CA THR A 72 2.79 4.53 -9.44
C THR A 72 2.36 5.52 -10.55
N LEU A 73 1.06 5.79 -10.67
CA LEU A 73 0.54 6.78 -11.62
C LEU A 73 1.04 8.19 -11.29
N ALA A 74 1.03 8.59 -10.02
CA ALA A 74 1.54 9.87 -9.59
C ALA A 74 3.05 10.03 -9.88
N ALA A 75 3.84 8.96 -9.68
CA ALA A 75 5.25 8.93 -10.05
C ALA A 75 5.47 9.06 -11.57
N LEU A 76 4.59 8.47 -12.38
CA LEU A 76 4.61 8.62 -13.84
C LEU A 76 4.29 10.07 -14.25
N LEU A 77 3.22 10.66 -13.72
CA LEU A 77 2.78 12.02 -14.04
C LEU A 77 3.79 13.07 -13.60
N THR A 78 4.47 12.85 -12.48
CA THR A 78 5.57 13.69 -11.99
C THR A 78 6.92 13.38 -12.65
N ARG A 79 6.94 12.51 -13.68
CA ARG A 79 8.12 12.13 -14.47
C ARG A 79 9.28 11.51 -13.66
N ARG A 80 8.97 10.91 -12.51
CA ARG A 80 9.94 10.16 -11.69
C ARG A 80 10.24 8.79 -12.27
N ILE A 81 9.26 8.21 -12.98
CA ILE A 81 9.39 6.96 -13.73
C ILE A 81 8.89 7.15 -15.17
N ASN A 82 9.28 6.26 -16.08
CA ASN A 82 8.75 6.23 -17.44
C ASN A 82 7.55 5.26 -17.56
N LEU A 83 6.86 5.30 -18.71
CA LEU A 83 5.65 4.49 -18.95
C LEU A 83 5.93 2.97 -18.90
N LEU A 84 7.06 2.51 -19.42
CA LEU A 84 7.41 1.08 -19.38
C LEU A 84 7.65 0.60 -17.93
N GLN A 85 8.28 1.45 -17.12
CA GLN A 85 8.46 1.18 -15.70
C GLN A 85 7.10 1.15 -14.99
N SER A 86 6.19 2.09 -15.25
CA SER A 86 4.88 2.08 -14.58
C SER A 86 4.09 0.80 -14.88
N LEU A 87 4.16 0.28 -16.11
CA LEU A 87 3.57 -1.02 -16.45
C LEU A 87 4.19 -2.18 -15.66
N LEU A 88 5.51 -2.15 -15.45
CA LEU A 88 6.20 -3.14 -14.61
C LEU A 88 5.71 -3.07 -13.16
N TYR A 89 5.62 -1.87 -12.58
CA TYR A 89 5.09 -1.66 -11.22
C TYR A 89 3.65 -2.17 -11.11
N TRP A 90 2.75 -1.76 -12.00
CA TRP A 90 1.36 -2.23 -11.98
C TRP A 90 1.26 -3.75 -12.10
N SER A 91 2.03 -4.37 -13.00
CA SER A 91 2.04 -5.82 -13.12
C SER A 91 2.51 -6.51 -11.83
N ALA A 92 3.52 -5.95 -11.14
CA ALA A 92 4.00 -6.45 -9.86
C ALA A 92 2.94 -6.29 -8.75
N GLU A 93 2.37 -5.09 -8.64
CA GLU A 93 1.36 -4.74 -7.63
C GLU A 93 0.11 -5.62 -7.76
N PHE A 94 -0.41 -5.81 -8.97
CA PHE A 94 -1.57 -6.67 -9.20
C PHE A 94 -1.25 -8.15 -8.95
N THR A 95 -0.12 -8.64 -9.45
CA THR A 95 0.28 -10.04 -9.25
C THR A 95 0.50 -10.35 -7.77
N GLY A 96 1.21 -9.46 -7.07
CA GLY A 96 1.44 -9.53 -5.64
C GLY A 96 0.15 -9.56 -4.83
N SER A 97 -0.76 -8.62 -5.14
CA SER A 97 -2.07 -8.54 -4.49
C SER A 97 -2.87 -9.83 -4.69
N MET A 98 -2.93 -10.37 -5.90
CA MET A 98 -3.64 -11.63 -6.19
C MET A 98 -3.04 -12.81 -5.39
N ILE A 99 -1.71 -12.93 -5.36
CA ILE A 99 -1.04 -13.98 -4.58
C ILE A 99 -1.34 -13.81 -3.08
N GLY A 100 -1.30 -12.58 -2.56
CA GLY A 100 -1.62 -12.27 -1.17
C GLY A 100 -3.04 -12.67 -0.78
N LEU A 101 -4.03 -12.34 -1.63
CA LEU A 101 -5.43 -12.74 -1.43
C LEU A 101 -5.59 -14.27 -1.42
N VAL A 102 -4.98 -14.96 -2.39
CA VAL A 102 -5.06 -16.42 -2.50
C VAL A 102 -4.42 -17.10 -1.30
N LEU A 103 -3.22 -16.67 -0.90
CA LEU A 103 -2.55 -17.19 0.30
C LEU A 103 -3.35 -16.89 1.57
N GLY A 104 -3.90 -15.69 1.70
CA GLY A 104 -4.77 -15.32 2.81
C GLY A 104 -5.99 -16.23 2.90
N LYS A 105 -6.66 -16.51 1.79
CA LYS A 105 -7.81 -17.42 1.74
C LYS A 105 -7.45 -18.87 2.11
N TYR A 106 -6.28 -19.36 1.71
CA TYR A 106 -5.87 -20.75 2.00
C TYR A 106 -5.31 -20.94 3.41
N LEU A 107 -4.60 -19.93 3.96
CA LEU A 107 -3.98 -20.00 5.28
C LEU A 107 -4.86 -19.44 6.40
N GLY A 108 -5.85 -18.61 6.03
CA GLY A 108 -6.78 -18.00 6.96
C GLY A 108 -7.82 -18.98 7.52
N PRO A 109 -8.55 -18.58 8.58
CA PRO A 109 -9.60 -19.40 9.16
C PRO A 109 -10.70 -19.69 8.14
N SER A 110 -11.29 -20.89 8.19
CA SER A 110 -12.42 -21.29 7.33
C SER A 110 -13.69 -20.42 7.52
N THR A 111 -13.72 -19.59 8.55
CA THR A 111 -14.79 -18.63 8.87
C THR A 111 -14.59 -17.26 8.22
N SER A 112 -13.51 -17.07 7.46
CA SER A 112 -13.28 -15.83 6.70
C SER A 112 -14.38 -15.61 5.66
N SER A 113 -14.94 -14.40 5.63
CA SER A 113 -16.01 -14.02 4.71
C SER A 113 -15.54 -14.09 3.26
N GLU A 114 -16.43 -14.43 2.32
CA GLU A 114 -16.12 -14.39 0.88
C GLU A 114 -15.64 -13.00 0.41
N PHE A 115 -16.06 -11.94 1.11
CA PHE A 115 -15.68 -10.55 0.85
C PHE A 115 -14.47 -10.07 1.67
N ALA A 116 -13.73 -10.97 2.33
CA ALA A 116 -12.56 -10.58 3.12
C ALA A 116 -11.51 -9.89 2.23
N GLY A 117 -11.02 -8.74 2.69
CA GLY A 117 -10.10 -7.89 1.92
C GLY A 117 -10.75 -6.95 0.90
N MET A 118 -12.07 -6.99 0.75
CA MET A 118 -12.80 -6.00 -0.07
C MET A 118 -13.15 -4.77 0.76
N SER A 119 -12.98 -3.57 0.17
CA SER A 119 -13.45 -2.31 0.75
C SER A 119 -14.90 -2.07 0.34
N LEU A 120 -15.82 -2.80 0.96
CA LEU A 120 -17.26 -2.62 0.75
C LEU A 120 -17.78 -1.48 1.62
N PRO A 121 -18.67 -0.62 1.11
CA PRO A 121 -19.30 0.42 1.92
C PRO A 121 -20.20 -0.20 3.00
N SER A 122 -20.31 0.49 4.14
CA SER A 122 -21.30 0.16 5.18
C SER A 122 -22.72 0.27 4.63
N GLN A 123 -23.66 -0.49 5.21
CA GLN A 123 -25.05 -0.56 4.73
C GLN A 123 -25.78 0.79 4.75
N ASP A 124 -25.31 1.75 5.56
CA ASP A 124 -25.91 3.07 5.72
C ASP A 124 -25.29 4.14 4.81
N ILE A 125 -24.31 3.79 3.97
CA ILE A 125 -23.57 4.72 3.11
C ILE A 125 -23.95 4.48 1.64
N ASN A 126 -24.34 5.55 0.93
CA ASN A 126 -24.61 5.46 -0.51
C ASN A 126 -23.29 5.45 -1.31
N ASP A 127 -23.29 4.79 -2.47
CA ASP A 127 -22.17 4.68 -3.41
C ASP A 127 -21.49 6.02 -3.71
N TYR A 128 -22.27 7.10 -3.83
CA TYR A 128 -21.72 8.45 -4.04
C TYR A 128 -20.84 8.90 -2.86
N GLN A 129 -21.31 8.70 -1.62
CA GLN A 129 -20.57 9.08 -0.42
C GLN A 129 -19.30 8.23 -0.29
N ALA A 130 -19.42 6.92 -0.51
CA ALA A 130 -18.28 6.01 -0.50
C ALA A 130 -17.22 6.42 -1.54
N THR A 131 -17.64 6.77 -2.76
CA THR A 131 -16.75 7.24 -3.83
C THR A 131 -15.99 8.50 -3.43
N VAL A 132 -16.66 9.47 -2.78
CA VAL A 132 -16.01 10.71 -2.32
C VAL A 132 -14.99 10.42 -1.22
N VAL A 133 -15.32 9.54 -0.27
CA VAL A 133 -14.38 9.13 0.80
C VAL A 133 -13.14 8.46 0.21
N GLU A 134 -13.32 7.50 -0.68
CA GLU A 134 -12.20 6.80 -1.36
C GLU A 134 -11.33 7.75 -2.19
N MET A 135 -11.94 8.72 -2.87
CA MET A 135 -11.22 9.75 -3.62
C MET A 135 -10.36 10.62 -2.71
N LEU A 136 -10.90 11.09 -1.58
CA LEU A 136 -10.17 11.90 -0.61
C LEU A 136 -9.04 11.09 0.06
N ALA A 137 -9.32 9.85 0.45
CA ALA A 137 -8.32 8.95 1.03
C ALA A 137 -7.14 8.71 0.08
N THR A 138 -7.45 8.39 -1.19
CA THR A 138 -6.44 8.18 -2.24
C THR A 138 -5.65 9.46 -2.52
N PHE A 139 -6.32 10.62 -2.56
CA PHE A 139 -5.65 11.90 -2.73
C PHE A 139 -4.65 12.18 -1.60
N THR A 140 -5.05 11.99 -0.34
CA THR A 140 -4.17 12.16 0.82
C THR A 140 -2.98 11.20 0.79
N LEU A 141 -3.21 9.95 0.38
CA LEU A 141 -2.16 8.95 0.22
C LEU A 141 -1.13 9.38 -0.85
N VAL A 142 -1.60 9.80 -2.03
CA VAL A 142 -0.74 10.23 -3.13
C VAL A 142 0.05 11.50 -2.76
N VAL A 143 -0.60 12.49 -2.13
CA VAL A 143 0.07 13.72 -1.71
C VAL A 143 1.14 13.41 -0.66
N THR A 144 0.87 12.53 0.29
CA THR A 144 1.85 12.11 1.30
C THR A 144 3.06 11.42 0.66
N ALA A 145 2.82 10.50 -0.28
CA ALA A 145 3.88 9.83 -1.01
C ALA A 145 4.74 10.83 -1.80
N LEU A 146 4.13 11.75 -2.56
CA LEU A 146 4.84 12.78 -3.30
C LEU A 146 5.62 13.74 -2.39
N ALA A 147 5.02 14.14 -1.26
CA ALA A 147 5.64 15.04 -0.29
C ALA A 147 6.81 14.39 0.46
N ALA A 148 6.81 13.06 0.59
CA ALA A 148 7.95 12.33 1.11
C ALA A 148 9.08 12.24 0.09
N LEU A 149 8.75 12.08 -1.21
CA LEU A 149 9.71 12.06 -2.31
C LEU A 149 10.24 13.45 -2.72
N ASP A 150 9.83 14.53 -2.03
CA ASP A 150 10.25 15.89 -2.33
C ASP A 150 11.67 16.19 -1.78
N GLU A 151 12.59 16.49 -2.68
CA GLU A 151 13.97 16.83 -2.39
C GLU A 151 14.16 18.23 -1.77
N HIS A 152 13.19 19.13 -1.97
CA HIS A 152 13.25 20.51 -1.45
C HIS A 152 12.84 20.62 0.01
N ARG A 153 12.25 19.56 0.58
CA ARG A 153 11.79 19.55 1.98
C ARG A 153 12.98 19.67 2.97
N PRO A 154 12.84 20.24 4.18
CA PRO A 154 13.95 20.30 5.15
C PRO A 154 14.45 18.91 5.56
N GLN A 155 15.75 18.74 5.85
CA GLN A 155 16.39 17.43 6.09
C GLN A 155 15.70 16.55 7.15
N GLY A 156 15.19 17.12 8.25
CA GLY A 156 14.45 16.38 9.28
C GLY A 156 13.11 15.78 8.80
N TRP A 157 12.62 16.22 7.64
CA TRP A 157 11.40 15.75 6.99
C TRP A 157 11.69 14.98 5.69
N ARG A 158 12.97 14.73 5.37
CA ARG A 158 13.39 13.95 4.19
C ARG A 158 13.47 12.46 4.49
N LEU A 159 13.44 11.67 3.42
CA LEU A 159 13.60 10.21 3.35
C LEU A 159 14.93 9.67 3.91
N GLU A 160 15.86 10.54 4.30
CA GLU A 160 17.11 10.14 4.94
C GLU A 160 16.86 9.49 6.32
N THR A 161 15.69 9.74 6.92
CA THR A 161 15.21 8.98 8.08
C THR A 161 14.19 7.92 7.62
N PRO A 162 14.56 6.63 7.58
CA PRO A 162 13.75 5.55 6.99
C PRO A 162 12.41 5.31 7.72
N MET A 163 12.12 6.03 8.81
CA MET A 163 10.91 5.84 9.62
C MET A 163 9.78 6.81 9.29
N VAL A 164 10.04 7.99 8.73
CA VAL A 164 8.98 9.04 8.59
C VAL A 164 7.94 8.66 7.54
N LEU A 165 8.36 8.12 6.39
CA LEU A 165 7.42 7.71 5.34
C LEU A 165 6.56 6.49 5.77
N PRO A 166 7.13 5.38 6.26
CA PRO A 166 6.34 4.25 6.73
C PRO A 166 5.39 4.62 7.88
N THR A 167 5.83 5.43 8.85
CA THR A 167 4.97 5.85 9.99
C THR A 167 3.81 6.74 9.54
N THR A 168 4.04 7.67 8.62
CA THR A 168 2.98 8.55 8.10
C THR A 168 1.95 7.78 7.27
N LEU A 169 2.40 6.87 6.40
CA LEU A 169 1.49 6.03 5.62
C LEU A 169 0.74 5.02 6.51
N MET A 170 1.40 4.42 7.51
CA MET A 170 0.73 3.60 8.54
C MET A 170 -0.43 4.36 9.21
N ALA A 171 -0.18 5.59 9.66
CA ALA A 171 -1.20 6.41 10.32
C ALA A 171 -2.37 6.74 9.37
N LEU A 172 -2.08 7.03 8.11
CA LEU A 172 -3.10 7.30 7.10
C LEU A 172 -3.96 6.08 6.80
N PHE A 173 -3.35 4.91 6.60
CA PHE A 173 -4.09 3.66 6.39
C PHE A 173 -4.91 3.26 7.61
N PHE A 174 -4.37 3.45 8.81
CA PHE A 174 -5.09 3.24 10.07
C PHE A 174 -6.33 4.13 10.16
N VAL A 175 -6.18 5.44 9.92
CA VAL A 175 -7.31 6.38 9.96
C VAL A 175 -8.33 6.04 8.88
N ASN A 176 -7.88 5.79 7.64
CA ASN A 176 -8.78 5.46 6.54
C ASN A 176 -9.64 4.24 6.86
N ILE A 177 -9.02 3.13 7.28
CA ILE A 177 -9.75 1.89 7.57
C ILE A 177 -10.70 2.07 8.76
N LEU A 178 -10.30 2.83 9.80
CA LEU A 178 -11.22 3.15 10.89
C LEU A 178 -12.45 3.93 10.40
N THR A 179 -12.27 4.91 9.52
CA THR A 179 -13.38 5.76 9.04
C THR A 179 -14.26 5.09 8.00
N THR A 180 -13.74 4.12 7.24
CA THR A 180 -14.48 3.46 6.15
C THR A 180 -15.17 2.17 6.61
N VAL A 181 -14.70 1.54 7.69
CA VAL A 181 -15.24 0.29 8.25
C VAL A 181 -16.17 0.53 9.46
N SER A 182 -16.38 1.80 9.87
CA SER A 182 -17.33 2.16 10.93
C SER A 182 -18.70 2.58 10.42
#